data_AF-A0A372QSP1-F1
#
_entry.id   AF-A0A372QSP1-F1
#
_cell.length_a   1.000
_cell.length_b   1.000
_cell.length_c   1.000
_cell.angle_alpha   90.00
_cell.angle_beta   90.00
_cell.angle_gamma   90.00
#
_symmetry.space_group_name_H-M   'P 1'
#
loop_
_entity.id
_entity.type
_entity.pdbx_description
1 polymer ?
#
loop_
_entity_poly.entity_id
_entity_poly.type
_entity_poly.pdbx_seq_one_letter_code
_entity_poly.pdbx_strand_id
1 'polypeptide(L)'
;MISVRVSHVQNAFPALRSFLRSSSTYSQIQHSTTVSKQHNINIDQTGSSVRLSQFSKELASGPGLDDFIITSLKTEKLNLESKNTLKSDEKKSKKTPYQRLPEWLKTKVPVGANFARIKSDLRGLNLHTVCEEARCPNIGDCWGGGEHKTATATIMLMGDECTRGCRFCSVKTNKTPKPLDPNEPENVAHAISKWGLDYVVLTSVDRDDLSDGGSEHFANTVRLLKKKAPHILIECLTGDFQGNLDCVAKVATSGLDVYAHNIETVENLTSHVRDRRATFRQSLNVLEHAKKIKPSLITKTSIMLGVGETDDEVLDAMKELRKINVDCITLGQYMRPTKRHMKVHEYIAPEKFDYWAKIGNDLGFLYTASGPLVRSSYKAGEFYIGKILKSRQYSSHNLT
;
A
#
# COMPACT_ATOMS: atom_id res chain seq x y z
N MET A 1 17.92 1.34 -69.94
CA MET A 1 19.22 1.64 -70.56
C MET A 1 20.21 1.99 -69.46
N ILE A 2 21.29 1.20 -69.34
CA ILE A 2 22.67 1.57 -68.91
C ILE A 2 22.80 2.21 -67.50
N SER A 3 23.14 1.52 -66.41
CA SER A 3 24.37 0.76 -66.04
C SER A 3 25.65 1.59 -65.95
N VAL A 4 26.36 1.49 -64.81
CA VAL A 4 27.82 1.32 -64.64
C VAL A 4 28.50 2.20 -63.53
N ARG A 5 28.92 1.48 -62.48
CA ARG A 5 30.18 1.46 -61.68
C ARG A 5 30.62 2.53 -60.66
N VAL A 6 30.81 1.94 -59.47
CA VAL A 6 31.80 2.08 -58.38
C VAL A 6 33.28 2.12 -58.80
N SER A 7 34.11 2.95 -58.12
CA SER A 7 35.44 2.60 -57.54
C SER A 7 36.09 3.82 -56.84
N HIS A 8 36.34 3.75 -55.52
CA HIS A 8 37.64 3.57 -54.84
C HIS A 8 38.61 4.77 -54.83
N VAL A 9 38.89 5.29 -53.63
CA VAL A 9 40.24 5.67 -53.22
C VAL A 9 40.50 5.07 -51.83
N GLN A 10 41.60 4.34 -51.74
CA GLN A 10 42.09 3.63 -50.58
C GLN A 10 43.55 4.07 -50.34
N ASN A 11 43.94 4.03 -49.06
CA ASN A 11 45.30 3.86 -48.54
C ASN A 11 46.23 5.09 -48.44
N ALA A 12 46.72 5.34 -47.22
CA ALA A 12 48.06 4.91 -46.83
C ALA A 12 48.28 4.91 -45.29
N PHE A 13 48.66 3.72 -44.79
CA PHE A 13 49.32 3.33 -43.52
C PHE A 13 50.76 3.93 -43.41
N PRO A 14 51.71 3.60 -42.46
CA PRO A 14 51.84 2.40 -41.57
C PRO A 14 52.45 2.59 -40.13
N ALA A 15 52.17 1.66 -39.19
CA ALA A 15 53.04 0.59 -38.58
C ALA A 15 53.95 1.04 -37.40
N LEU A 16 54.31 0.24 -36.38
CA LEU A 16 54.57 -1.21 -36.19
C LEU A 16 54.07 -1.67 -34.79
N ARG A 17 53.45 -2.85 -34.58
CA ARG A 17 54.02 -4.24 -34.42
C ARG A 17 55.06 -4.34 -33.29
N SER A 18 55.14 -5.33 -32.38
CA SER A 18 54.61 -6.71 -32.19
C SER A 18 55.23 -7.22 -30.86
N PHE A 19 54.72 -8.19 -30.10
CA PHE A 19 55.08 -9.62 -30.22
C PHE A 19 54.40 -10.50 -29.14
N LEU A 20 53.84 -11.63 -29.60
CA LEU A 20 53.74 -13.00 -29.06
C LEU A 20 53.10 -13.38 -27.69
N ARG A 21 52.07 -14.24 -27.82
CA ARG A 21 51.85 -15.60 -27.26
C ARG A 21 52.47 -15.97 -25.90
N SER A 22 51.63 -16.44 -24.97
CA SER A 22 51.64 -17.86 -24.52
C SER A 22 50.41 -18.23 -23.68
N SER A 23 49.94 -19.45 -23.89
CA SER A 23 48.92 -20.21 -23.17
C SER A 23 49.25 -20.43 -21.69
N SER A 24 48.24 -20.56 -20.82
CA SER A 24 47.92 -21.79 -20.07
C SER A 24 47.11 -21.55 -18.78
N THR A 25 46.10 -22.41 -18.59
CA THR A 25 45.58 -22.96 -17.33
C THR A 25 44.88 -22.05 -16.31
N TYR A 26 43.55 -22.20 -16.29
CA TYR A 26 42.69 -22.03 -15.11
C TYR A 26 43.12 -23.02 -14.00
N SER A 27 43.37 -22.54 -12.79
CA SER A 27 43.28 -23.36 -11.58
C SER A 27 42.55 -22.60 -10.48
N GLN A 28 41.67 -23.34 -9.80
CA GLN A 28 40.92 -22.92 -8.62
C GLN A 28 41.86 -22.58 -7.49
N ILE A 29 41.65 -21.44 -6.83
CA ILE A 29 42.34 -21.10 -5.59
C ILE A 29 41.37 -21.34 -4.43
N GLN A 30 41.62 -22.45 -3.73
CA GLN A 30 41.19 -22.67 -2.36
C GLN A 30 42.08 -21.83 -1.43
N HIS A 31 41.49 -21.08 -0.52
CA HIS A 31 42.25 -20.44 0.56
C HIS A 31 42.43 -21.41 1.72
N SER A 32 43.65 -21.94 1.83
CA SER A 32 44.23 -22.48 3.06
C SER A 32 45.29 -21.49 3.53
N THR A 33 45.20 -21.05 4.78
CA THR A 33 46.28 -20.29 5.43
C THR A 33 46.61 -20.91 6.77
N THR A 34 47.77 -21.54 6.79
CA THR A 34 48.51 -21.99 7.97
C THR A 34 49.17 -20.80 8.68
N VAL A 35 49.28 -20.96 9.99
CA VAL A 35 49.69 -20.01 11.03
C VAL A 35 51.18 -19.61 10.92
N SER A 36 51.47 -18.32 11.13
CA SER A 36 52.78 -17.84 11.59
C SER A 36 52.64 -16.94 12.83
N LYS A 37 53.39 -17.32 13.87
CA LYS A 37 53.74 -16.61 15.13
C LYS A 37 54.33 -15.22 14.80
N GLN A 38 54.34 -14.17 15.62
CA GLN A 38 53.99 -13.89 17.02
C GLN A 38 54.04 -12.35 17.12
N HIS A 39 53.07 -11.71 17.77
CA HIS A 39 53.37 -10.60 18.68
C HIS A 39 52.26 -10.50 19.74
N ASN A 40 52.68 -10.68 20.98
CA ASN A 40 51.88 -10.71 22.20
C ASN A 40 51.19 -9.36 22.46
N ILE A 41 49.88 -9.40 22.68
CA ILE A 41 49.18 -8.47 23.58
C ILE A 41 48.31 -9.34 24.49
N ASN A 42 48.63 -9.31 25.79
CA ASN A 42 47.90 -9.96 26.86
C ASN A 42 46.54 -9.28 27.08
N ILE A 43 45.45 -10.02 26.88
CA ILE A 43 44.16 -9.74 27.53
C ILE A 43 43.58 -11.09 28.00
N ASP A 44 43.33 -11.20 29.30
CA ASP A 44 42.87 -12.37 30.05
C ASP A 44 41.68 -13.10 29.42
N GLN A 45 41.87 -14.39 29.10
CA GLN A 45 40.82 -15.33 28.68
C GLN A 45 40.63 -16.47 29.71
N THR A 46 40.08 -16.18 30.88
CA THR A 46 39.74 -17.24 31.87
C THR A 46 38.27 -17.29 32.29
N GLY A 47 37.41 -16.37 31.81
CA GLY A 47 35.99 -16.30 32.24
C GLY A 47 34.95 -17.03 31.36
N SER A 48 35.25 -17.30 30.08
CA SER A 48 34.20 -17.69 29.12
C SER A 48 33.98 -19.21 28.95
N SER A 49 35.00 -20.05 29.17
CA SER A 49 34.86 -21.51 28.99
C SER A 49 34.27 -22.23 30.21
N VAL A 50 34.39 -21.63 31.40
CA VAL A 50 33.84 -22.17 32.66
C VAL A 50 32.31 -22.02 32.68
N ARG A 51 31.77 -20.90 32.21
CA ARG A 51 30.30 -20.68 32.18
C ARG A 51 29.54 -21.60 31.23
N LEU A 52 30.10 -21.92 30.05
CA LEU A 52 29.45 -22.86 29.12
C LEU A 52 29.48 -24.30 29.62
N SER A 53 30.58 -24.72 30.26
CA SER A 53 30.68 -26.07 30.84
C SER A 53 29.82 -26.23 32.10
N GLN A 54 29.61 -25.16 32.86
CA GLN A 54 28.73 -25.15 34.03
C GLN A 54 27.23 -25.14 33.63
N PHE A 55 26.86 -24.37 32.61
CA PHE A 55 25.50 -24.35 32.05
C PHE A 55 25.12 -25.70 31.40
N SER A 56 26.07 -26.34 30.69
CA SER A 56 25.84 -27.67 30.11
C SER A 56 25.71 -28.78 31.16
N LYS A 57 26.33 -28.62 32.34
CA LYS A 57 26.17 -29.55 33.47
C LYS A 57 24.84 -29.35 34.20
N GLU A 58 24.39 -28.10 34.36
CA GLU A 58 23.06 -27.78 34.92
C GLU A 58 21.91 -28.30 34.04
N LEU A 59 22.06 -28.27 32.71
CA LEU A 59 21.06 -28.85 31.79
C LEU A 59 21.01 -30.39 31.88
N ALA A 60 22.13 -31.04 32.17
CA ALA A 60 22.21 -32.50 32.30
C ALA A 60 21.70 -33.01 33.65
N SER A 61 21.62 -32.16 34.67
CA SER A 61 21.04 -32.47 36.00
C SER A 61 19.64 -31.89 36.21
N GLY A 62 19.01 -31.35 35.16
CA GLY A 62 17.65 -30.84 35.20
C GLY A 62 16.59 -31.95 35.12
N PRO A 63 15.35 -31.71 35.58
CA PRO A 63 14.31 -32.72 35.67
C PRO A 63 13.97 -33.29 34.28
N GLY A 64 13.79 -34.60 34.23
CA GLY A 64 13.48 -35.32 32.99
C GLY A 64 12.04 -35.08 32.54
N LEU A 65 11.72 -35.50 31.31
CA LEU A 65 10.36 -35.43 30.77
C LEU A 65 9.33 -36.15 31.68
N ASP A 66 9.78 -37.20 32.37
CA ASP A 66 8.95 -38.00 33.28
C ASP A 66 8.58 -37.24 34.58
N ASP A 67 9.42 -36.30 35.04
CA ASP A 67 9.11 -35.44 36.19
C ASP A 67 7.97 -34.45 35.88
N PHE A 68 7.85 -34.04 34.61
CA PHE A 68 6.76 -33.18 34.14
C PHE A 68 5.42 -33.94 34.06
N ILE A 69 5.45 -35.22 33.68
CA ILE A 69 4.25 -36.07 33.60
C ILE A 69 3.74 -36.43 35.01
N ILE A 70 4.64 -36.72 35.96
CA ILE A 70 4.27 -37.02 37.35
C ILE A 70 3.67 -35.79 38.06
N THR A 71 4.14 -34.59 37.73
CA THR A 71 3.61 -33.34 38.31
C THR A 71 2.19 -33.04 37.83
N SER A 72 1.87 -33.37 36.57
CA SER A 72 0.49 -33.28 36.05
C SER A 72 -0.47 -34.25 36.74
N LEU A 73 -0.01 -35.47 37.05
CA LEU A 73 -0.83 -36.49 37.72
C LEU A 73 -1.02 -36.24 39.22
N LYS A 74 -0.10 -35.53 39.89
CA LYS A 74 -0.27 -35.09 41.29
C LYS A 74 -1.25 -33.92 41.45
N THR A 75 -1.47 -33.14 40.40
CA THR A 75 -2.35 -31.96 40.45
C THR A 75 -3.84 -32.34 40.51
N GLU A 76 -4.22 -33.54 40.06
CA GLU A 76 -5.61 -34.02 40.11
C GLU A 76 -6.03 -34.63 41.47
N LYS A 77 -5.11 -34.86 42.42
CA LYS A 77 -5.39 -35.58 43.68
C LYS A 77 -5.39 -34.75 44.97
N LEU A 78 -5.35 -33.42 44.87
CA LEU A 78 -5.32 -32.51 46.05
C LEU A 78 -6.53 -31.57 46.15
N ASN A 79 -7.64 -31.90 45.50
CA ASN A 79 -8.95 -31.33 45.84
C ASN A 79 -9.65 -32.24 46.86
N LEU A 80 -9.26 -32.16 48.13
CA LEU A 80 -10.20 -32.29 49.25
C LEU A 80 -9.53 -31.78 50.53
N GLU A 81 -10.26 -30.88 51.20
CA GLU A 81 -10.13 -30.50 52.61
C GLU A 81 -8.88 -29.72 53.05
N SER A 82 -9.01 -28.40 53.10
CA SER A 82 -8.74 -27.63 54.33
C SER A 82 -9.21 -26.18 54.19
N LYS A 83 -10.19 -25.81 55.03
CA LYS A 83 -10.55 -24.42 55.33
C LYS A 83 -9.34 -23.74 55.97
N ASN A 84 -8.80 -22.70 55.34
CA ASN A 84 -8.32 -21.53 56.08
C ASN A 84 -8.21 -20.29 55.19
N THR A 85 -8.83 -19.23 55.70
CA THR A 85 -9.06 -17.93 55.09
C THR A 85 -7.76 -17.13 55.05
N LEU A 86 -7.22 -16.86 53.87
CA LEU A 86 -6.27 -15.76 53.65
C LEU A 86 -6.63 -15.07 52.32
N LYS A 87 -6.97 -13.79 52.43
CA LYS A 87 -7.29 -12.88 51.33
C LYS A 87 -6.10 -12.82 50.37
N SER A 88 -6.27 -13.34 49.16
CA SER A 88 -5.38 -13.05 48.04
C SER A 88 -6.11 -12.15 47.06
N ASP A 89 -5.52 -10.98 46.82
CA ASP A 89 -5.97 -10.02 45.83
C ASP A 89 -6.03 -10.68 44.44
N GLU A 90 -7.24 -11.00 43.98
CA GLU A 90 -7.51 -11.35 42.60
C GLU A 90 -7.22 -10.13 41.71
N LYS A 91 -5.97 -9.99 41.27
CA LYS A 91 -5.68 -9.27 40.01
C LYS A 91 -6.25 -10.09 38.85
N LYS A 92 -7.58 -10.00 38.67
CA LYS A 92 -8.25 -10.32 37.41
C LYS A 92 -7.54 -9.52 36.32
N SER A 93 -6.76 -10.20 35.49
CA SER A 93 -6.32 -9.62 34.24
C SER A 93 -7.59 -9.28 33.46
N LYS A 94 -7.94 -7.99 33.43
CA LYS A 94 -9.06 -7.48 32.64
C LYS A 94 -8.74 -7.85 31.19
N LYS A 95 -9.33 -8.94 30.67
CA LYS A 95 -9.43 -9.18 29.24
C LYS A 95 -10.05 -7.91 28.67
N THR A 96 -9.29 -7.18 27.87
CA THR A 96 -9.78 -5.96 27.21
C THR A 96 -11.06 -6.35 26.47
N PRO A 97 -12.20 -5.69 26.74
CA PRO A 97 -13.46 -6.07 26.12
C PRO A 97 -13.29 -5.97 24.60
N TYR A 98 -13.63 -7.04 23.89
CA TYR A 98 -13.70 -7.02 22.44
C TYR A 98 -14.78 -6.00 22.06
N GLN A 99 -14.38 -4.81 21.59
CA GLN A 99 -15.33 -3.82 21.11
C GLN A 99 -16.10 -4.44 19.94
N ARG A 100 -17.40 -4.68 20.15
CA ARG A 100 -18.29 -5.18 19.10
C ARG A 100 -18.37 -4.11 18.02
N LEU A 101 -18.48 -4.55 16.77
CA LEU A 101 -18.68 -3.64 15.65
C LEU A 101 -20.02 -2.90 15.83
N PRO A 102 -20.03 -1.56 15.86
CA PRO A 102 -21.26 -0.78 15.96
C PRO A 102 -22.22 -1.02 14.79
N GLU A 103 -23.52 -0.76 15.02
CA GLU A 103 -24.57 -1.03 14.05
C GLU A 103 -24.37 -0.25 12.73
N TRP A 104 -23.97 1.02 12.82
CA TRP A 104 -23.75 1.90 11.66
C TRP A 104 -22.56 1.50 10.77
N LEU A 105 -21.76 0.52 11.19
CA LEU A 105 -20.63 -0.02 10.41
C LEU A 105 -20.93 -1.40 9.81
N LYS A 106 -22.11 -1.97 10.08
CA LYS A 106 -22.51 -3.26 9.49
C LYS A 106 -22.96 -3.04 8.05
N THR A 107 -22.44 -3.86 7.14
CA THR A 107 -22.85 -3.86 5.73
C THR A 107 -23.54 -5.16 5.36
N LYS A 108 -24.32 -5.12 4.27
CA LYS A 108 -24.99 -6.30 3.72
C LYS A 108 -24.00 -7.14 2.92
N VAL A 109 -24.24 -8.44 2.87
CA VAL A 109 -23.44 -9.36 2.04
C VAL A 109 -23.70 -9.04 0.56
N PRO A 110 -22.64 -8.88 -0.26
CA PRO A 110 -22.80 -8.57 -1.67
C PRO A 110 -23.50 -9.71 -2.42
N VAL A 111 -24.59 -9.40 -3.12
CA VAL A 111 -25.35 -10.32 -3.97
C VAL A 111 -25.74 -9.60 -5.27
N GLY A 112 -25.68 -10.29 -6.42
CA GLY A 112 -26.15 -9.75 -7.70
C GLY A 112 -25.43 -10.27 -8.95
N ALA A 113 -26.12 -10.21 -10.10
CA ALA A 113 -25.60 -10.70 -11.39
C ALA A 113 -24.41 -9.85 -11.91
N ASN A 114 -24.45 -8.53 -11.72
CA ASN A 114 -23.36 -7.64 -12.17
C ASN A 114 -22.05 -7.90 -11.39
N PHE A 115 -22.16 -8.11 -10.08
CA PHE A 115 -21.04 -8.52 -9.23
C PHE A 115 -20.42 -9.84 -9.71
N ALA A 116 -21.24 -10.85 -10.02
CA ALA A 116 -20.75 -12.14 -10.53
C ALA A 116 -20.06 -12.02 -11.89
N ARG A 117 -20.58 -11.18 -12.80
CA ARG A 117 -19.99 -10.90 -14.11
C ARG A 117 -18.61 -10.26 -13.99
N ILE A 118 -18.50 -9.14 -13.28
CA ILE A 118 -17.22 -8.42 -13.08
C ILE A 118 -16.20 -9.35 -12.43
N LYS A 119 -16.62 -10.14 -11.44
CA LYS A 119 -15.76 -11.13 -10.79
C LYS A 119 -15.23 -12.21 -11.76
N SER A 120 -16.06 -12.66 -12.69
CA SER A 120 -15.65 -13.64 -13.71
C SER A 120 -14.64 -13.03 -14.68
N ASP A 121 -14.88 -11.80 -15.14
CA ASP A 121 -13.99 -11.10 -16.07
C ASP A 121 -12.60 -10.86 -15.46
N LEU A 122 -12.56 -10.41 -14.20
CA LEU A 122 -11.31 -10.20 -13.47
C LEU A 122 -10.46 -11.46 -13.38
N ARG A 123 -11.10 -12.60 -13.08
CA ARG A 123 -10.42 -13.91 -13.01
C ARG A 123 -9.92 -14.38 -14.37
N GLY A 124 -10.72 -14.20 -15.42
CA GLY A 124 -10.34 -14.61 -16.79
C GLY A 124 -9.14 -13.84 -17.33
N LEU A 125 -8.91 -12.61 -16.86
CA LEU A 125 -7.83 -11.73 -17.31
C LEU A 125 -6.66 -11.63 -16.32
N ASN A 126 -6.67 -12.44 -15.25
CA ASN A 126 -5.68 -12.41 -14.18
C ASN A 126 -5.46 -11.00 -13.59
N LEU A 127 -6.55 -10.25 -13.41
CA LEU A 127 -6.54 -8.90 -12.85
C LEU A 127 -6.91 -8.92 -11.37
N HIS A 128 -6.27 -8.05 -10.61
CA HIS A 128 -6.54 -7.89 -9.18
C HIS A 128 -7.37 -6.63 -8.91
N THR A 129 -8.15 -6.67 -7.84
CA THR A 129 -8.89 -5.49 -7.36
C THR A 129 -8.65 -5.26 -5.88
N VAL A 130 -8.46 -4.00 -5.50
CA VAL A 130 -8.40 -3.65 -4.07
C VAL A 130 -9.72 -3.98 -3.37
N CYS A 131 -10.84 -4.00 -4.11
CA CYS A 131 -12.13 -4.37 -3.55
C CYS A 131 -12.12 -5.78 -2.95
N GLU A 132 -11.50 -6.74 -3.64
CA GLU A 132 -11.35 -8.12 -3.17
C GLU A 132 -10.18 -8.24 -2.17
N GLU A 133 -9.00 -7.73 -2.53
CA GLU A 133 -7.77 -7.92 -1.71
C GLU A 133 -7.82 -7.15 -0.39
N ALA A 134 -8.48 -5.99 -0.35
CA ALA A 134 -8.68 -5.20 0.85
C ALA A 134 -9.93 -5.58 1.65
N ARG A 135 -10.68 -6.60 1.22
CA ARG A 135 -11.95 -7.05 1.84
C ARG A 135 -12.94 -5.90 2.02
N CYS A 136 -13.16 -5.15 0.94
CA CYS A 136 -13.93 -3.92 1.00
C CYS A 136 -15.39 -4.19 1.39
N PRO A 137 -15.93 -3.52 2.44
CA PRO A 137 -17.32 -3.70 2.84
C PRO A 137 -18.33 -3.14 1.82
N ASN A 138 -17.85 -2.33 0.87
CA ASN A 138 -18.66 -1.62 -0.12
C ASN A 138 -18.67 -2.29 -1.50
N ILE A 139 -18.07 -3.49 -1.65
CA ILE A 139 -17.89 -4.13 -2.97
C ILE A 139 -19.22 -4.36 -3.71
N GLY A 140 -20.28 -4.73 -2.98
CA GLY A 140 -21.62 -4.92 -3.56
C GLY A 140 -22.22 -3.63 -4.10
N ASP A 141 -22.02 -2.51 -3.39
CA ASP A 141 -22.54 -1.21 -3.80
C ASP A 141 -21.79 -0.65 -5.00
N CYS A 142 -20.46 -0.78 -5.03
CA CYS A 142 -19.63 -0.24 -6.12
C CYS A 142 -19.81 -1.04 -7.42
N TRP A 143 -19.88 -2.38 -7.34
CA TRP A 143 -19.96 -3.26 -8.52
C TRP A 143 -21.41 -3.53 -8.95
N GLY A 144 -22.37 -3.31 -8.06
CA GLY A 144 -23.79 -3.55 -8.31
C GLY A 144 -24.51 -2.42 -9.04
N GLY A 145 -23.79 -1.47 -9.66
CA GLY A 145 -24.36 -0.31 -10.35
C GLY A 145 -25.62 -0.68 -11.14
N GLY A 146 -26.76 -0.12 -10.73
CA GLY A 146 -28.04 -0.27 -11.44
C GLY A 146 -28.13 0.69 -12.62
N GLU A 147 -29.26 0.66 -13.34
CA GLU A 147 -29.55 1.48 -14.54
C GLU A 147 -29.34 3.00 -14.38
N HIS A 148 -29.24 3.50 -13.14
CA HIS A 148 -29.05 4.90 -12.79
C HIS A 148 -27.84 5.19 -11.87
N LYS A 149 -26.93 4.23 -11.64
CA LYS A 149 -25.75 4.42 -10.79
C LYS A 149 -24.47 4.22 -11.59
N THR A 150 -23.54 5.16 -11.49
CA THR A 150 -22.20 5.07 -12.07
C THR A 150 -21.45 3.90 -11.44
N ALA A 151 -21.38 2.77 -12.15
CA ALA A 151 -20.55 1.65 -11.73
C ALA A 151 -19.08 2.12 -11.65
N THR A 152 -18.44 1.89 -10.50
CA THR A 152 -17.03 2.24 -10.29
C THR A 152 -16.26 0.97 -9.94
N ALA A 153 -15.26 0.65 -10.74
CA ALA A 153 -14.30 -0.41 -10.42
C ALA A 153 -12.99 0.21 -9.93
N THR A 154 -12.34 -0.47 -8.98
CA THR A 154 -10.97 -0.13 -8.57
C THR A 154 -10.04 -1.28 -8.92
N ILE A 155 -9.22 -1.09 -9.94
CA ILE A 155 -8.24 -2.07 -10.40
C ILE A 155 -6.93 -1.86 -9.66
N MET A 156 -6.36 -2.95 -9.16
CA MET A 156 -5.06 -2.96 -8.53
C MET A 156 -4.03 -3.51 -9.52
N LEU A 157 -3.13 -2.65 -9.96
CA LEU A 157 -2.03 -2.95 -10.85
C LEU A 157 -0.85 -3.57 -10.07
N MET A 158 0.00 -4.25 -10.81
CA MET A 158 1.29 -4.78 -10.36
C MET A 158 1.17 -5.95 -9.36
N GLY A 159 0.06 -6.68 -9.44
CA GLY A 159 -0.22 -7.87 -8.64
C GLY A 159 -0.85 -7.58 -7.27
N ASP A 160 -0.83 -8.61 -6.41
CA ASP A 160 -1.44 -8.65 -5.07
C ASP A 160 -0.42 -8.64 -3.92
N GLU A 161 0.87 -8.49 -4.25
CA GLU A 161 1.98 -8.57 -3.31
C GLU A 161 2.74 -7.24 -3.23
N CYS A 162 2.73 -6.62 -2.05
CA CYS A 162 3.33 -5.33 -1.77
C CYS A 162 4.70 -5.47 -1.10
N THR A 163 5.68 -4.66 -1.51
CA THR A 163 7.00 -4.60 -0.87
C THR A 163 6.97 -3.88 0.49
N ARG A 164 5.82 -3.32 0.87
CA ARG A 164 5.59 -2.57 2.11
C ARG A 164 4.60 -3.25 3.05
N GLY A 165 4.75 -2.94 4.33
CA GLY A 165 3.99 -3.54 5.42
C GLY A 165 3.23 -2.51 6.26
N CYS A 166 2.33 -1.75 5.65
CA CYS A 166 1.45 -0.82 6.37
C CYS A 166 0.57 -1.59 7.37
N ARG A 167 0.49 -1.13 8.62
CA ARG A 167 -0.14 -1.89 9.73
C ARG A 167 -1.66 -1.92 9.67
N PHE A 168 -2.27 -1.09 8.81
CA PHE A 168 -3.69 -1.05 8.52
C PHE A 168 -4.10 -1.91 7.31
N CYS A 169 -3.18 -2.19 6.38
CA CYS A 169 -3.47 -2.71 5.05
C CYS A 169 -3.48 -4.24 5.03
N SER A 170 -4.45 -4.85 4.35
CA SER A 170 -4.56 -6.33 4.25
C SER A 170 -3.93 -6.94 3.00
N VAL A 171 -3.40 -6.13 2.10
CA VAL A 171 -2.63 -6.60 0.94
C VAL A 171 -1.43 -7.40 1.44
N LYS A 172 -1.11 -8.50 0.76
CA LYS A 172 -0.05 -9.41 1.17
C LYS A 172 1.31 -8.71 1.06
N THR A 173 2.08 -8.68 2.16
CA THR A 173 3.46 -8.19 2.11
C THR A 173 4.40 -9.27 1.61
N ASN A 174 5.16 -8.98 0.55
CA ASN A 174 6.25 -9.82 0.05
C ASN A 174 7.43 -8.93 -0.36
N LYS A 175 8.64 -9.22 0.14
CA LYS A 175 9.85 -8.48 -0.21
C LYS A 175 10.33 -8.76 -1.64
N THR A 176 9.98 -9.91 -2.18
CA THR A 176 10.35 -10.37 -3.52
C THR A 176 9.08 -10.80 -4.23
N PRO A 177 8.22 -9.83 -4.62
CA PRO A 177 7.00 -10.12 -5.36
C PRO A 177 7.33 -10.74 -6.72
N LYS A 178 6.32 -11.30 -7.38
CA LYS A 178 6.48 -11.82 -8.74
C LYS A 178 6.95 -10.72 -9.72
N PRO A 179 7.64 -11.11 -10.81
CA PRO A 179 7.97 -10.18 -11.88
C PRO A 179 6.73 -9.45 -12.39
N LEU A 180 6.91 -8.18 -12.75
CA LEU A 180 5.86 -7.36 -13.33
C LEU A 180 5.43 -7.96 -14.68
N ASP A 181 4.12 -8.13 -14.90
CA ASP A 181 3.59 -8.61 -16.18
C ASP A 181 3.62 -7.45 -17.20
N PRO A 182 4.43 -7.52 -18.28
CA PRO A 182 4.51 -6.44 -19.26
C PRO A 182 3.20 -6.25 -20.05
N ASN A 183 2.29 -7.23 -20.07
CA ASN A 183 1.02 -7.16 -20.78
C ASN A 183 -0.14 -6.65 -19.90
N GLU A 184 0.05 -6.51 -18.58
CA GLU A 184 -0.98 -6.03 -17.66
C GLU A 184 -1.60 -4.69 -18.12
N PRO A 185 -0.86 -3.67 -18.60
CA PRO A 185 -1.46 -2.41 -19.05
C PRO A 185 -2.45 -2.59 -20.20
N GLU A 186 -2.13 -3.46 -21.16
CA GLU A 186 -2.99 -3.73 -22.32
C GLU A 186 -4.20 -4.57 -21.91
N ASN A 187 -4.01 -5.57 -21.05
CA ASN A 187 -5.08 -6.41 -20.51
C ASN A 187 -6.08 -5.59 -19.70
N VAL A 188 -5.59 -4.70 -18.83
CA VAL A 188 -6.43 -3.78 -18.04
C VAL A 188 -7.20 -2.83 -18.95
N ALA A 189 -6.51 -2.20 -19.92
CA ALA A 189 -7.15 -1.29 -20.85
C ALA A 189 -8.23 -2.00 -21.69
N HIS A 190 -7.97 -3.23 -22.13
CA HIS A 190 -8.93 -4.05 -22.85
C HIS A 190 -10.14 -4.42 -21.99
N ALA A 191 -9.92 -4.87 -20.75
CA ALA A 191 -10.98 -5.23 -19.81
C ALA A 191 -11.94 -4.06 -19.55
N ILE A 192 -11.38 -2.93 -19.11
CA ILE A 192 -12.15 -1.75 -18.70
C ILE A 192 -12.94 -1.19 -19.89
N SER A 193 -12.36 -1.19 -21.11
CA SER A 193 -13.05 -0.71 -22.31
C SER A 193 -14.35 -1.47 -22.64
N LYS A 194 -14.50 -2.70 -22.14
CA LYS A 194 -15.69 -3.54 -22.35
C LYS A 194 -16.72 -3.43 -21.23
N TRP A 195 -16.38 -2.82 -20.10
CA TRP A 195 -17.23 -2.81 -18.91
C TRP A 195 -18.29 -1.72 -18.89
N GLY A 196 -18.23 -0.75 -19.81
CA GLY A 196 -19.19 0.36 -19.88
C GLY A 196 -19.16 1.22 -18.63
N LEU A 197 -17.97 1.43 -18.05
CA LEU A 197 -17.78 2.28 -16.88
C LEU A 197 -17.53 3.73 -17.31
N ASP A 198 -18.14 4.69 -16.64
CA ASP A 198 -17.82 6.11 -16.87
C ASP A 198 -16.59 6.57 -16.07
N TYR A 199 -16.27 5.84 -14.99
CA TYR A 199 -15.21 6.19 -14.05
C TYR A 199 -14.47 4.94 -13.56
N VAL A 200 -13.14 4.98 -13.55
CA VAL A 200 -12.31 3.92 -13.01
C VAL A 200 -11.24 4.48 -12.09
N VAL A 201 -10.96 3.74 -11.01
CA VAL A 201 -9.83 4.00 -10.13
C VAL A 201 -8.76 2.95 -10.43
N LEU A 202 -7.56 3.39 -10.77
CA LEU A 202 -6.36 2.56 -10.87
C LEU A 202 -5.54 2.79 -9.60
N THR A 203 -5.25 1.73 -8.86
CA THR A 203 -4.33 1.73 -7.72
C THR A 203 -3.23 0.72 -7.96
N SER A 204 -2.19 0.70 -7.13
CA SER A 204 -1.23 -0.41 -7.13
C SER A 204 -0.78 -0.78 -5.74
N VAL A 205 -0.09 -1.91 -5.65
CA VAL A 205 0.86 -2.16 -4.55
C VAL A 205 2.11 -1.29 -4.69
N ASP A 206 2.87 -1.13 -3.61
CA ASP A 206 4.20 -0.55 -3.69
C ASP A 206 5.18 -1.60 -4.25
N ARG A 207 5.98 -1.18 -5.23
CA ARG A 207 6.98 -1.99 -5.94
C ARG A 207 8.37 -1.41 -5.77
N ASP A 208 8.86 -1.40 -4.53
CA ASP A 208 10.20 -0.87 -4.21
C ASP A 208 11.34 -1.72 -4.83
N ASP A 209 11.00 -2.90 -5.39
CA ASP A 209 11.91 -3.75 -6.17
C ASP A 209 12.15 -3.22 -7.60
N LEU A 210 11.31 -2.30 -8.09
CA LEU A 210 11.46 -1.65 -9.39
C LEU A 210 12.16 -0.30 -9.25
N SER A 211 13.04 0.04 -10.20
CA SER A 211 13.82 1.29 -10.17
C SER A 211 12.96 2.55 -10.26
N ASP A 212 11.79 2.48 -10.91
CA ASP A 212 10.84 3.58 -11.06
C ASP A 212 9.59 3.44 -10.16
N GLY A 213 9.60 2.46 -9.24
CA GLY A 213 8.48 2.12 -8.37
C GLY A 213 7.21 1.69 -9.12
N GLY A 214 7.30 1.37 -10.42
CA GLY A 214 6.15 1.05 -11.27
C GLY A 214 5.45 2.24 -11.92
N SER A 215 6.03 3.45 -11.84
CA SER A 215 5.41 4.67 -12.40
C SER A 215 5.20 4.61 -13.92
N GLU A 216 6.13 4.00 -14.68
CA GLU A 216 5.97 3.80 -16.12
C GLU A 216 4.82 2.84 -16.43
N HIS A 217 4.68 1.79 -15.64
CA HIS A 217 3.61 0.82 -15.79
C HIS A 217 2.23 1.45 -15.57
N PHE A 218 2.12 2.27 -14.52
CA PHE A 218 0.94 3.08 -14.23
C PHE A 218 0.60 4.02 -15.40
N ALA A 219 1.59 4.80 -15.85
CA ALA A 219 1.41 5.77 -16.93
C ALA A 219 1.00 5.10 -18.26
N ASN A 220 1.59 3.96 -18.59
CA ASN A 220 1.23 3.20 -19.79
C ASN A 220 -0.20 2.65 -19.73
N THR A 221 -0.64 2.17 -18.56
CA THR A 221 -2.02 1.73 -18.37
C THR A 221 -3.01 2.87 -18.63
N VAL A 222 -2.72 4.07 -18.09
CA VAL A 222 -3.55 5.26 -18.32
C VAL A 222 -3.60 5.64 -19.81
N ARG A 223 -2.44 5.71 -20.48
CA ARG A 223 -2.35 6.09 -21.90
C ARG A 223 -3.12 5.11 -22.80
N LEU A 224 -2.96 3.81 -22.57
CA LEU A 224 -3.66 2.77 -23.32
C LEU A 224 -5.18 2.83 -23.08
N LEU A 225 -5.58 3.05 -21.83
CA LEU A 225 -7.00 3.17 -21.50
C LEU A 225 -7.63 4.42 -22.14
N LYS A 226 -6.97 5.58 -22.09
CA LYS A 226 -7.44 6.79 -22.79
C LYS A 226 -7.50 6.60 -24.30
N LYS A 227 -6.62 5.78 -24.90
CA LYS A 227 -6.67 5.44 -26.33
C LYS A 227 -7.86 4.55 -26.67
N LYS A 228 -8.17 3.54 -25.85
CA LYS A 228 -9.24 2.57 -26.12
C LYS A 228 -10.63 3.08 -25.71
N ALA A 229 -10.71 3.85 -24.64
CA ALA A 229 -11.95 4.32 -24.04
C ALA A 229 -11.81 5.78 -23.56
N PRO A 230 -11.71 6.75 -24.49
CA PRO A 230 -11.42 8.16 -24.16
C PRO A 230 -12.50 8.84 -23.30
N HIS A 231 -13.72 8.31 -23.29
CA HIS A 231 -14.84 8.82 -22.49
C HIS A 231 -14.70 8.49 -20.99
N ILE A 232 -13.90 7.48 -20.63
CA ILE A 232 -13.75 7.02 -19.24
C ILE A 232 -12.86 8.00 -18.49
N LEU A 233 -13.33 8.42 -17.33
CA LEU A 233 -12.56 9.22 -16.38
C LEU A 233 -11.69 8.30 -15.52
N ILE A 234 -10.43 8.69 -15.33
CA ILE A 234 -9.40 7.87 -14.69
C ILE A 234 -8.85 8.59 -13.46
N GLU A 235 -9.02 7.96 -12.30
CA GLU A 235 -8.34 8.32 -11.06
C GLU A 235 -7.17 7.37 -10.82
N CYS A 236 -5.98 7.90 -10.55
CA CYS A 236 -4.82 7.10 -10.18
C CYS A 236 -4.50 7.30 -8.70
N LEU A 237 -4.76 6.29 -7.88
CA LEU A 237 -4.32 6.21 -6.49
C LEU A 237 -2.91 5.60 -6.43
N THR A 238 -1.89 6.44 -6.33
CA THR A 238 -0.50 6.01 -6.41
C THR A 238 0.11 5.76 -5.02
N GLY A 239 1.17 4.95 -5.00
CA GLY A 239 2.16 4.99 -3.92
C GLY A 239 2.92 6.32 -3.90
N ASP A 240 3.96 6.41 -3.06
CA ASP A 240 4.80 7.61 -2.95
C ASP A 240 6.08 7.58 -3.81
N PHE A 241 6.31 6.48 -4.54
CA PHE A 241 7.51 6.24 -5.34
C PHE A 241 8.83 6.48 -4.60
N GLN A 242 8.86 6.23 -3.29
CA GLN A 242 10.01 6.52 -2.41
C GLN A 242 10.43 7.99 -2.44
N GLY A 243 9.49 8.90 -2.72
CA GLY A 243 9.76 10.34 -2.85
C GLY A 243 10.37 10.75 -4.18
N ASN A 244 10.47 9.85 -5.17
CA ASN A 244 10.95 10.20 -6.51
C ASN A 244 9.90 11.03 -7.26
N LEU A 245 10.17 12.33 -7.38
CA LEU A 245 9.24 13.28 -8.00
C LEU A 245 9.16 13.14 -9.53
N ASP A 246 10.18 12.60 -10.20
CA ASP A 246 10.09 12.31 -11.64
C ASP A 246 9.07 11.20 -11.91
N CYS A 247 8.98 10.22 -11.01
CA CYS A 247 7.96 9.17 -11.05
C CYS A 247 6.55 9.76 -10.85
N VAL A 248 6.40 10.71 -9.91
CA VAL A 248 5.15 11.46 -9.70
C VAL A 248 4.76 12.23 -10.96
N ALA A 249 5.68 13.00 -11.54
CA ALA A 249 5.45 13.79 -12.74
C ALA A 249 5.06 12.93 -13.94
N LYS A 250 5.71 11.77 -14.10
CA LYS A 250 5.40 10.80 -15.15
C LYS A 250 3.95 10.31 -15.07
N VAL A 251 3.48 9.93 -13.88
CA VAL A 251 2.09 9.53 -13.71
C VAL A 251 1.17 10.73 -13.92
N ALA A 252 1.42 11.87 -13.26
CA ALA A 252 0.59 13.09 -13.35
C ALA A 252 0.36 13.60 -14.78
N THR A 253 1.31 13.36 -15.69
CA THR A 253 1.25 13.77 -17.10
C THR A 253 0.74 12.68 -18.06
N SER A 254 0.39 11.49 -17.56
CA SER A 254 -0.05 10.35 -18.39
C SER A 254 -1.42 10.51 -19.05
N GLY A 255 -2.20 11.53 -18.67
CA GLY A 255 -3.54 11.81 -19.19
C GLY A 255 -4.68 11.45 -18.26
N LEU A 256 -4.39 11.10 -17.00
CA LEU A 256 -5.42 10.90 -15.97
C LEU A 256 -6.17 12.19 -15.61
N ASP A 257 -7.32 12.02 -14.96
CA ASP A 257 -8.24 13.09 -14.58
C ASP A 257 -8.13 13.46 -13.09
N VAL A 258 -7.80 12.48 -12.22
CA VAL A 258 -7.61 12.69 -10.77
C VAL A 258 -6.36 11.98 -10.26
N TYR A 259 -5.41 12.74 -9.69
CA TYR A 259 -4.24 12.20 -9.03
C TYR A 259 -4.54 12.01 -7.54
N ALA A 260 -4.59 10.78 -7.08
CA ALA A 260 -4.83 10.46 -5.68
C ALA A 260 -3.56 9.91 -5.01
N HIS A 261 -3.27 10.39 -3.81
CA HIS A 261 -2.28 9.79 -2.92
C HIS A 261 -2.72 9.99 -1.48
N ASN A 262 -2.87 8.89 -0.74
CA ASN A 262 -3.40 8.95 0.62
C ASN A 262 -2.31 9.22 1.65
N ILE A 263 -2.53 10.21 2.52
CA ILE A 263 -1.71 10.41 3.73
C ILE A 263 -2.06 9.43 4.84
N GLU A 264 -3.27 8.84 4.77
CA GLU A 264 -3.84 7.78 5.62
C GLU A 264 -4.09 8.16 7.09
N THR A 265 -3.22 8.94 7.70
CA THR A 265 -3.36 9.39 9.10
C THR A 265 -2.61 10.72 9.30
N VAL A 266 -2.63 11.21 10.53
CA VAL A 266 -1.94 12.43 10.96
C VAL A 266 -0.43 12.20 11.09
N GLU A 267 0.35 13.28 11.10
CA GLU A 267 1.82 13.21 11.07
C GLU A 267 2.40 12.36 12.22
N ASN A 268 1.94 12.60 13.44
CA ASN A 268 2.41 11.92 14.64
C ASN A 268 2.19 10.39 14.61
N LEU A 269 1.11 9.93 13.98
CA LEU A 269 0.76 8.50 13.89
C LEU A 269 1.29 7.82 12.63
N THR A 270 1.87 8.56 11.70
CA THR A 270 2.27 8.03 10.39
C THR A 270 3.22 6.83 10.53
N SER A 271 4.25 6.91 11.36
CA SER A 271 5.20 5.81 11.58
C SER A 271 4.57 4.59 12.30
N HIS A 272 3.48 4.82 13.04
CA HIS A 272 2.72 3.75 13.71
C HIS A 272 1.73 3.08 12.76
N VAL A 273 1.18 3.79 11.79
CA VAL A 273 0.11 3.30 10.92
C VAL A 273 0.67 2.75 9.60
N ARG A 274 1.62 3.47 9.00
CA ARG A 274 2.15 3.22 7.65
C ARG A 274 3.51 2.53 7.74
N ASP A 275 3.97 1.98 6.61
CA ASP A 275 5.34 1.48 6.50
C ASP A 275 6.33 2.64 6.76
N ARG A 276 7.44 2.38 7.45
CA ARG A 276 8.45 3.38 7.81
C ARG A 276 8.98 4.21 6.63
N ARG A 277 8.90 3.69 5.41
CA ARG A 277 9.32 4.37 4.17
C ARG A 277 8.31 5.45 3.73
N ALA A 278 7.06 5.37 4.18
CA ALA A 278 5.99 6.31 3.83
C ALA A 278 5.83 7.35 4.94
N THR A 279 6.44 8.52 4.76
CA THR A 279 6.35 9.63 5.72
C THR A 279 5.23 10.61 5.34
N PHE A 280 4.69 11.32 6.34
CA PHE A 280 3.65 12.32 6.13
C PHE A 280 4.12 13.42 5.15
N ARG A 281 5.33 13.93 5.37
CA ARG A 281 5.93 14.98 4.55
C ARG A 281 6.24 14.53 3.13
N GLN A 282 6.69 13.28 2.95
CA GLN A 282 6.86 12.70 1.61
C GLN A 282 5.51 12.63 0.86
N SER A 283 4.45 12.20 1.54
CA SER A 283 3.11 12.18 0.94
C SER A 283 2.58 13.56 0.55
N LEU A 284 2.87 14.59 1.37
CA LEU A 284 2.55 15.97 0.99
C LEU A 284 3.34 16.42 -0.24
N ASN A 285 4.64 16.12 -0.31
CA ASN A 285 5.48 16.47 -1.47
C ASN A 285 4.98 15.80 -2.75
N VAL A 286 4.49 14.56 -2.70
CA VAL A 286 3.89 13.85 -3.85
C VAL A 286 2.69 14.62 -4.38
N LEU A 287 1.74 14.98 -3.50
CA LEU A 287 0.52 15.70 -3.87
C LEU A 287 0.84 17.11 -4.39
N GLU A 288 1.73 17.82 -3.69
CA GLU A 288 2.14 19.16 -4.06
C GLU A 288 2.84 19.16 -5.43
N HIS A 289 3.73 18.19 -5.69
CA HIS A 289 4.44 18.09 -6.95
C HIS A 289 3.50 17.77 -8.12
N ALA A 290 2.55 16.83 -7.93
CA ALA A 290 1.53 16.54 -8.95
C ALA A 290 0.73 17.80 -9.31
N LYS A 291 0.34 18.61 -8.31
CA LYS A 291 -0.37 19.88 -8.52
C LYS A 291 0.50 20.94 -9.21
N LYS A 292 1.78 21.05 -8.84
CA LYS A 292 2.74 22.00 -9.45
C LYS A 292 2.98 21.69 -10.94
N ILE A 293 3.17 20.42 -11.29
CA ILE A 293 3.44 19.99 -12.68
C ILE A 293 2.21 20.20 -13.58
N LYS A 294 1.00 19.97 -13.05
CA LYS A 294 -0.24 20.17 -13.79
C LYS A 294 -1.27 20.87 -12.88
N PRO A 295 -1.30 22.22 -12.83
CA PRO A 295 -2.18 22.98 -11.94
C PRO A 295 -3.68 22.65 -12.08
N SER A 296 -4.11 22.27 -13.29
CA SER A 296 -5.49 21.85 -13.58
C SER A 296 -5.82 20.43 -13.15
N LEU A 297 -4.82 19.62 -12.76
CA LEU A 297 -5.03 18.26 -12.27
C LEU A 297 -5.69 18.30 -10.91
N ILE A 298 -6.78 17.54 -10.76
CA ILE A 298 -7.44 17.38 -9.47
C ILE A 298 -6.59 16.44 -8.62
N THR A 299 -6.21 16.89 -7.44
CA THR A 299 -5.50 16.10 -6.44
C THR A 299 -6.44 15.65 -5.33
N LYS A 300 -6.26 14.42 -4.87
CA LYS A 300 -7.14 13.80 -3.87
C LYS A 300 -6.33 13.03 -2.83
N THR A 301 -6.83 13.03 -1.60
CA THR A 301 -6.23 12.24 -0.52
C THR A 301 -7.29 11.64 0.40
N SER A 302 -6.84 10.82 1.35
CA SER A 302 -7.70 10.19 2.35
C SER A 302 -7.03 10.19 3.73
N ILE A 303 -7.86 10.30 4.76
CA ILE A 303 -7.52 10.07 6.17
C ILE A 303 -8.46 8.97 6.70
N MET A 304 -7.88 7.95 7.35
CA MET A 304 -8.64 7.00 8.16
C MET A 304 -8.72 7.51 9.60
N LEU A 305 -9.94 7.54 10.14
CA LEU A 305 -10.21 7.90 11.52
C LEU A 305 -10.37 6.66 12.41
N GLY A 306 -10.16 6.83 13.71
CA GLY A 306 -10.21 5.76 14.71
C GLY A 306 -8.90 4.97 14.84
N VAL A 307 -7.77 5.56 14.43
CA VAL A 307 -6.42 4.98 14.57
C VAL A 307 -5.65 5.54 15.77
N GLY A 308 -6.21 6.51 16.47
CA GLY A 308 -5.66 7.11 17.70
C GLY A 308 -5.40 8.61 17.58
N GLU A 309 -5.79 9.21 16.46
CA GLU A 309 -5.63 10.62 16.17
C GLU A 309 -6.57 11.47 17.02
N THR A 310 -6.12 12.67 17.36
CA THR A 310 -6.96 13.70 17.99
C THR A 310 -7.59 14.61 16.94
N ASP A 311 -8.65 15.31 17.32
CA ASP A 311 -9.32 16.27 16.45
C ASP A 311 -8.37 17.38 15.97
N ASP A 312 -7.53 17.90 16.86
CA ASP A 312 -6.58 18.96 16.51
C ASP A 312 -5.56 18.47 15.48
N GLU A 313 -5.06 17.24 15.63
CA GLU A 313 -4.15 16.63 14.66
C GLU A 313 -4.82 16.41 13.28
N VAL A 314 -6.10 16.01 13.25
CA VAL A 314 -6.86 15.86 11.99
C VAL A 314 -7.06 17.22 11.33
N LEU A 315 -7.47 18.22 12.10
CA LEU A 315 -7.65 19.59 11.61
C LEU A 315 -6.34 20.16 11.05
N ASP A 316 -5.22 19.94 11.74
CA ASP A 316 -3.92 20.40 11.27
C ASP A 316 -3.46 19.66 10.02
N ALA A 317 -3.68 18.35 9.92
CA ALA A 317 -3.44 17.61 8.67
C ALA A 317 -4.29 18.16 7.51
N MET A 318 -5.57 18.49 7.75
CA MET A 318 -6.43 19.11 6.74
C MET A 318 -5.92 20.49 6.31
N LYS A 319 -5.44 21.32 7.24
CA LYS A 319 -4.82 22.62 6.93
C LYS A 319 -3.54 22.45 6.09
N GLU A 320 -2.67 21.50 6.44
CA GLU A 320 -1.45 21.22 5.66
C GLU A 320 -1.78 20.81 4.23
N LEU A 321 -2.79 19.96 4.03
CA LEU A 321 -3.28 19.58 2.71
C LEU A 321 -3.79 20.78 1.90
N ARG A 322 -4.49 21.73 2.55
CA ARG A 322 -4.93 22.96 1.88
C ARG A 322 -3.78 23.89 1.52
N LYS A 323 -2.73 23.99 2.34
CA LYS A 323 -1.53 24.80 2.03
C LYS A 323 -0.87 24.38 0.72
N ILE A 324 -0.91 23.09 0.39
CA ILE A 324 -0.39 22.53 -0.87
C ILE A 324 -1.46 22.38 -1.97
N ASN A 325 -2.62 23.03 -1.82
CA ASN A 325 -3.71 23.05 -2.78
C ASN A 325 -4.29 21.67 -3.15
N VAL A 326 -4.41 20.75 -2.18
CA VAL A 326 -5.10 19.47 -2.41
C VAL A 326 -6.60 19.68 -2.59
N ASP A 327 -7.15 19.27 -3.72
CA ASP A 327 -8.52 19.62 -4.09
C ASP A 327 -9.59 18.83 -3.32
N CYS A 328 -9.38 17.52 -3.13
CA CYS A 328 -10.38 16.62 -2.57
C CYS A 328 -9.83 15.82 -1.38
N ILE A 329 -10.66 15.59 -0.38
CA ILE A 329 -10.31 14.75 0.78
C ILE A 329 -11.43 13.78 1.12
N THR A 330 -11.06 12.56 1.50
CA THR A 330 -11.97 11.57 2.05
C THR A 330 -11.62 11.23 3.50
N LEU A 331 -12.61 11.19 4.40
CA LEU A 331 -12.47 10.77 5.78
C LEU A 331 -13.37 9.57 6.03
N GLY A 332 -12.79 8.46 6.48
CA GLY A 332 -13.52 7.21 6.70
C GLY A 332 -13.05 6.45 7.93
N GLN A 333 -13.91 5.60 8.49
CA GLN A 333 -13.54 4.78 9.65
C GLN A 333 -12.48 3.75 9.25
N TYR A 334 -11.40 3.66 10.03
CA TYR A 334 -10.47 2.54 10.00
C TYR A 334 -11.20 1.26 10.41
N MET A 335 -11.22 0.30 9.48
CA MET A 335 -11.81 -1.01 9.69
C MET A 335 -10.71 -2.05 9.72
N ARG A 336 -10.50 -2.63 10.89
CA ARG A 336 -9.46 -3.63 11.12
C ARG A 336 -9.70 -4.88 10.27
N PRO A 337 -8.81 -5.21 9.29
CA PRO A 337 -9.08 -6.31 8.37
C PRO A 337 -9.01 -7.70 9.03
N THR A 338 -8.03 -7.89 9.91
CA THR A 338 -7.85 -9.15 10.67
C THR A 338 -7.26 -8.87 12.04
N LYS A 339 -7.28 -9.88 12.93
CA LYS A 339 -6.68 -9.80 14.27
C LYS A 339 -5.15 -9.56 14.28
N ARG A 340 -4.47 -9.67 13.14
CA ARG A 340 -3.02 -9.39 13.01
C ARG A 340 -2.72 -7.90 12.77
N HIS A 341 -3.69 -7.14 12.27
CA HIS A 341 -3.54 -5.71 11.99
C HIS A 341 -3.68 -4.88 13.27
N MET A 342 -3.30 -3.61 13.20
CA MET A 342 -3.47 -2.69 14.33
C MET A 342 -4.91 -2.67 14.87
N LYS A 343 -5.07 -2.42 16.17
CA LYS A 343 -6.41 -2.36 16.78
C LYS A 343 -7.09 -1.06 16.34
N VAL A 344 -8.42 -1.11 16.25
CA VAL A 344 -9.22 0.12 16.20
C VAL A 344 -9.05 0.80 17.56
N HIS A 345 -8.68 2.08 17.55
CA HIS A 345 -8.60 2.89 18.76
C HIS A 345 -10.01 3.32 19.20
N GLU A 346 -10.78 3.82 18.23
CA GLU A 346 -12.13 4.32 18.45
C GLU A 346 -13.01 4.05 17.22
N TYR A 347 -14.29 3.75 17.47
CA TYR A 347 -15.31 3.77 16.43
C TYR A 347 -15.99 5.13 16.45
N ILE A 348 -15.67 5.94 15.44
CA ILE A 348 -16.14 7.31 15.32
C ILE A 348 -17.65 7.32 15.04
N ALA A 349 -18.36 8.18 15.77
CA ALA A 349 -19.80 8.35 15.62
C ALA A 349 -20.13 9.05 14.28
N PRO A 350 -21.24 8.72 13.59
CA PRO A 350 -21.62 9.33 12.32
C PRO A 350 -21.63 10.87 12.33
N GLU A 351 -22.09 11.48 13.42
CA GLU A 351 -22.19 12.94 13.59
C GLU A 351 -20.82 13.61 13.52
N LYS A 352 -19.77 12.90 13.92
CA LYS A 352 -18.39 13.40 13.83
C LYS A 352 -17.91 13.45 12.38
N PHE A 353 -18.38 12.53 11.53
CA PHE A 353 -18.10 12.60 10.10
C PHE A 353 -18.81 13.80 9.46
N ASP A 354 -20.04 14.12 9.85
CA ASP A 354 -20.74 15.32 9.39
C ASP A 354 -20.01 16.61 9.78
N TYR A 355 -19.47 16.64 11.01
CA TYR A 355 -18.57 17.71 11.46
C TYR A 355 -17.36 17.87 10.53
N TRP A 356 -16.65 16.78 10.22
CA TRP A 356 -15.50 16.83 9.32
C TRP A 356 -15.85 17.22 7.88
N ALA A 357 -17.03 16.83 7.39
CA ALA A 357 -17.53 17.29 6.09
C ALA A 357 -17.69 18.81 6.07
N LYS A 358 -18.29 19.38 7.12
CA LYS A 358 -18.44 20.83 7.26
C LYS A 358 -17.08 21.53 7.31
N ILE A 359 -16.16 21.07 8.17
CA ILE A 359 -14.82 21.65 8.29
C ILE A 359 -14.06 21.60 6.96
N GLY A 360 -14.12 20.49 6.23
CA GLY A 360 -13.46 20.40 4.93
C GLY A 360 -14.03 21.36 3.89
N ASN A 361 -15.35 21.55 3.86
CA ASN A 361 -15.97 22.56 3.01
C ASN A 361 -15.56 23.99 3.43
N ASP A 362 -15.54 24.29 4.72
CA ASP A 362 -15.14 25.60 5.27
C ASP A 362 -13.66 25.92 4.97
N LEU A 363 -12.79 24.90 4.94
CA LEU A 363 -11.37 25.00 4.54
C LEU A 363 -11.17 25.12 3.02
N GLY A 364 -12.24 25.03 2.23
CA GLY A 364 -12.22 25.23 0.79
C GLY A 364 -11.69 24.05 -0.02
N PHE A 365 -11.84 22.81 0.47
CA PHE A 365 -11.72 21.64 -0.42
C PHE A 365 -12.82 21.72 -1.50
N LEU A 366 -12.49 21.33 -2.74
CA LEU A 366 -13.50 21.17 -3.78
C LEU A 366 -14.55 20.16 -3.35
N TYR A 367 -14.17 19.09 -2.65
CA TYR A 367 -15.12 18.17 -2.07
C TYR A 367 -14.52 17.42 -0.88
N THR A 368 -15.35 17.24 0.15
CA THR A 368 -15.03 16.47 1.35
C THR A 368 -16.02 15.32 1.49
N ALA A 369 -15.59 14.10 1.18
CA ALA A 369 -16.34 12.89 1.51
C ALA A 369 -16.05 12.53 2.95
N SER A 370 -17.04 12.49 3.82
CA SER A 370 -16.83 12.09 5.20
C SER A 370 -17.95 11.16 5.62
N GLY A 371 -17.60 9.97 6.10
CA GLY A 371 -18.60 9.02 6.57
C GLY A 371 -17.99 7.69 7.02
N PRO A 372 -18.68 6.92 7.87
CA PRO A 372 -18.12 5.70 8.46
C PRO A 372 -17.62 4.70 7.41
N LEU A 373 -18.38 4.51 6.32
CA LEU A 373 -18.05 3.57 5.25
C LEU A 373 -17.31 4.21 4.07
N VAL A 374 -16.96 5.49 4.14
CA VAL A 374 -16.22 6.17 3.08
C VAL A 374 -14.84 5.52 2.93
N ARG A 375 -14.41 5.39 1.66
CA ARG A 375 -13.09 4.94 1.23
C ARG A 375 -12.60 5.88 0.16
N SER A 376 -11.29 5.90 -0.09
CA SER A 376 -10.69 6.70 -1.16
C SER A 376 -11.40 6.48 -2.50
N SER A 377 -11.75 5.24 -2.85
CA SER A 377 -12.47 4.92 -4.10
C SER A 377 -13.99 4.78 -3.98
N TYR A 378 -14.59 4.93 -2.78
CA TYR A 378 -16.03 4.75 -2.60
C TYR A 378 -16.81 5.85 -3.31
N LYS A 379 -17.64 5.48 -4.29
CA LYS A 379 -18.46 6.40 -5.09
C LYS A 379 -17.65 7.56 -5.70
N ALA A 380 -16.37 7.33 -5.97
CA ALA A 380 -15.48 8.35 -6.53
C ALA A 380 -16.04 8.94 -7.83
N GLY A 381 -16.59 8.09 -8.70
CA GLY A 381 -17.27 8.52 -9.92
C GLY A 381 -18.49 9.40 -9.67
N GLU A 382 -19.38 9.03 -8.75
CA GLU A 382 -20.58 9.83 -8.44
C GLU A 382 -20.21 11.23 -7.92
N PHE A 383 -19.24 11.31 -7.00
CA PHE A 383 -18.81 12.58 -6.42
C PHE A 383 -18.06 13.45 -7.43
N TYR A 384 -17.22 12.84 -8.27
CA TYR A 384 -16.47 13.56 -9.29
C TYR A 384 -17.35 14.04 -10.45
N ILE A 385 -18.19 13.17 -11.00
CA ILE A 385 -19.16 13.50 -12.06
C ILE A 385 -20.12 14.57 -11.56
N GLY A 386 -20.68 14.42 -10.35
CA GLY A 386 -21.60 15.40 -9.77
C GLY A 386 -20.98 16.80 -9.63
N LYS A 387 -19.67 16.90 -9.36
CA LYS A 387 -18.94 18.17 -9.28
C LYS A 387 -18.54 18.73 -10.64
N ILE A 388 -18.11 17.91 -11.60
CA ILE A 388 -17.86 18.35 -12.98
C ILE A 388 -19.14 18.91 -13.61
N LEU A 389 -20.28 18.24 -13.39
CA LEU A 389 -21.57 18.71 -13.90
C LEU A 389 -21.95 20.06 -13.29
N LYS A 390 -21.74 20.24 -11.98
CA LYS A 390 -21.97 21.53 -11.30
C LYS A 390 -21.01 22.61 -11.78
N SER A 391 -19.71 22.33 -11.90
CA SER A 391 -18.73 23.33 -12.34
C SER A 391 -18.95 23.77 -13.79
N ARG A 392 -19.33 22.84 -14.68
CA ARG A 392 -19.68 23.17 -16.07
C ARG A 392 -20.98 23.98 -16.18
N GLN A 393 -21.98 23.70 -15.34
CA GLN A 393 -23.20 24.53 -15.27
C GLN A 393 -22.94 25.95 -14.75
N TYR A 394 -22.04 26.10 -13.78
CA TYR A 394 -21.63 27.43 -13.29
C TYR A 394 -20.84 28.22 -14.35
N SER A 395 -20.00 27.55 -15.17
CA SER A 395 -19.30 28.22 -16.25
C SER A 395 -20.22 28.65 -17.40
N SER A 396 -21.28 27.90 -17.70
CA SER A 396 -22.23 28.28 -18.76
C SER A 396 -23.22 29.37 -18.34
N HIS A 397 -23.51 29.54 -17.05
CA HIS A 397 -24.33 30.65 -16.53
C HIS A 397 -23.58 31.99 -16.39
N ASN A 398 -22.24 31.98 -16.40
CA ASN A 398 -21.42 33.20 -16.34
C ASN A 398 -20.94 33.67 -17.73
N LEU A 399 -21.41 33.02 -18.80
CA LEU A 399 -21.11 33.32 -20.21
C LEU A 399 -22.35 33.78 -21.00
N THR A 400 -23.47 33.98 -20.31
CA THR A 400 -24.73 34.59 -20.77
C THR A 400 -25.07 35.73 -19.84
#